data_AF-A0A3P8K355-F1
#
_entry.id   AF-A0A3P8K355-F1
#
_cell.length_a   1.000
_cell.length_b   1.000
_cell.length_c   1.000
_cell.angle_alpha   90.00
_cell.angle_beta   90.00
_cell.angle_gamma   90.00
#
_symmetry.space_group_name_H-M   'P 1'
#
loop_
_entity.id
_entity.type
_entity.pdbx_description
1 polymer ?
#
loop_
_entity_poly.entity_id
_entity_poly.type
_entity_poly.pdbx_seq_one_letter_code
_entity_poly.pdbx_strand_id
1 'polypeptide(L)'
;MSETCSIIGANILNIARQDYEPQGASVTILVSEEPIDPQLIDQSEHPGPLPETVVAHLDKSHICVHTYPESHPEGGLCTFRADIEVSTCGVISPLKALNYLIHQLESDIVTIDYRVRGFTRDINGMKHFIDHEINSIQNFMSDDIKSLYDMVDVNVYQENIFHSKMLLKEFDLKHYMFHTRPEDLSEEERRVITDLLWKEMREIYYARNIPHI
;
A
#
# COMPACT_ATOMS: atom_id res chain seq x y z
N MET A 1 7.27 -8.18 -0.33
CA MET A 1 5.93 -8.59 -0.81
C MET A 1 5.61 -10.06 -0.59
N SER A 2 6.51 -11.03 -0.83
CA SER A 2 6.21 -12.44 -0.51
C SER A 2 5.90 -12.67 0.97
N GLU A 3 6.53 -11.93 1.87
CA GLU A 3 6.19 -11.92 3.30
C GLU A 3 4.75 -11.46 3.56
N THR A 4 4.26 -10.46 2.82
CA THR A 4 2.86 -10.03 2.87
C THR A 4 1.92 -11.19 2.55
N CYS A 5 2.23 -12.00 1.53
CA CYS A 5 1.47 -13.21 1.21
C CYS A 5 1.48 -14.22 2.37
N SER A 6 2.64 -14.43 2.99
CA SER A 6 2.79 -15.31 4.15
C SER A 6 1.93 -14.85 5.34
N ILE A 7 1.97 -13.55 5.66
CA ILE A 7 1.21 -12.95 6.78
C ILE A 7 -0.30 -13.09 6.60
N ILE A 8 -0.80 -12.87 5.38
CA ILE A 8 -2.23 -13.05 5.09
C ILE A 8 -2.59 -14.55 4.94
N GLY A 9 -1.61 -15.44 4.85
CA GLY A 9 -1.83 -16.89 4.68
C GLY A 9 -2.19 -17.30 3.25
N ALA A 10 -1.74 -16.54 2.25
CA ALA A 10 -2.04 -16.80 0.85
C ALA A 10 -0.89 -17.53 0.13
N ASN A 11 -1.25 -18.47 -0.74
CA ASN A 11 -0.35 -19.23 -1.59
C ASN A 11 -0.01 -18.44 -2.85
N ILE A 12 1.27 -18.34 -3.19
CA ILE A 12 1.71 -17.63 -4.41
C ILE A 12 1.52 -18.56 -5.63
N LEU A 13 0.72 -18.10 -6.59
CA LEU A 13 0.48 -18.79 -7.85
C LEU A 13 1.45 -18.34 -8.95
N ASN A 14 1.70 -17.03 -9.03
CA ASN A 14 2.59 -16.45 -10.03
C ASN A 14 3.14 -15.10 -9.53
N ILE A 15 4.34 -14.74 -9.98
CA ILE A 15 4.93 -13.41 -9.77
C ILE A 15 5.35 -12.86 -11.12
N ALA A 16 4.79 -11.71 -11.51
CA ALA A 16 5.23 -10.92 -12.64
C ALA A 16 5.89 -9.63 -12.14
N ARG A 17 7.01 -9.24 -12.75
CA ARG A 17 7.74 -8.02 -12.40
C ARG A 17 8.21 -7.29 -13.64
N GLN A 18 8.28 -5.97 -13.55
CA GLN A 18 8.81 -5.10 -14.59
C GLN A 18 9.50 -3.90 -13.95
N ASP A 19 10.75 -3.68 -14.31
CA ASP A 19 11.49 -2.46 -13.96
C ASP A 19 11.35 -1.44 -15.11
N TYR A 20 11.28 -0.15 -14.79
CA TYR A 20 11.14 0.94 -15.75
C TYR A 20 12.38 1.81 -15.80
N GLU A 21 12.66 2.33 -17.00
CA GLU A 21 13.70 3.34 -17.23
C GLU A 21 13.08 4.75 -17.21
N PRO A 22 13.69 5.74 -16.54
CA PRO A 22 14.99 5.67 -15.84
C PRO A 22 14.92 5.07 -14.42
N GLN A 23 13.72 4.96 -13.84
CA GLN A 23 13.53 4.45 -12.48
C GLN A 23 12.07 4.04 -12.22
N GLY A 24 11.88 3.15 -11.24
CA GLY A 24 10.58 2.62 -10.83
C GLY A 24 10.40 1.14 -11.19
N ALA A 25 9.43 0.48 -10.56
CA ALA A 25 9.13 -0.92 -10.76
C ALA A 25 7.66 -1.22 -10.51
N SER A 26 7.17 -2.27 -11.16
CA SER A 26 5.86 -2.87 -10.96
C SER A 26 6.01 -4.34 -10.62
N VAL A 27 5.26 -4.82 -9.63
CA VAL A 27 5.16 -6.24 -9.29
C VAL A 27 3.69 -6.62 -9.13
N THR A 28 3.30 -7.73 -9.75
CA THR A 28 1.99 -8.36 -9.54
C THR A 28 2.21 -9.78 -9.06
N ILE A 29 1.60 -10.10 -7.92
CA ILE A 29 1.60 -11.44 -7.33
C ILE A 29 0.18 -11.97 -7.38
N LEU A 30 -0.03 -13.05 -8.12
CA LEU A 30 -1.28 -13.78 -8.11
C LEU A 30 -1.27 -14.73 -6.92
N VAL A 31 -2.33 -14.72 -6.11
CA VAL A 31 -2.42 -15.56 -4.91
C VAL A 31 -3.73 -16.32 -4.82
N SER A 32 -3.73 -17.42 -4.07
CA SER A 32 -4.93 -18.16 -3.68
C SER A 32 -4.96 -18.41 -2.19
N GLU A 33 -6.17 -18.52 -1.64
CA GLU A 33 -6.39 -18.94 -0.27
C GLU A 33 -6.06 -20.42 -0.08
N GLU A 34 -6.64 -21.29 -0.92
CA GLU A 34 -6.41 -22.72 -0.86
C GLU A 34 -5.15 -23.12 -1.66
N PRO A 35 -4.44 -24.19 -1.25
CA PRO A 35 -3.43 -24.83 -2.07
C PRO A 35 -4.03 -25.34 -3.38
N ILE A 36 -3.28 -25.27 -4.48
CA ILE A 36 -3.72 -25.87 -5.75
C ILE A 36 -3.78 -27.39 -5.55
N ASP A 37 -4.95 -28.00 -5.79
CA ASP A 37 -5.05 -29.46 -5.84
C ASP A 37 -4.16 -29.99 -6.98
N PRO A 38 -3.18 -30.86 -6.70
CA PRO A 38 -2.31 -31.46 -7.72
C PRO A 38 -3.08 -32.18 -8.85
N GLN A 39 -4.33 -32.59 -8.60
CA GLN A 39 -5.20 -33.23 -9.59
C GLN A 39 -5.78 -32.25 -10.62
N LEU A 40 -5.81 -30.95 -10.30
CA LEU A 40 -6.27 -29.89 -11.21
C LEU A 40 -5.15 -29.33 -12.09
N ILE A 41 -3.91 -29.79 -11.89
CA ILE A 41 -2.77 -29.45 -12.72
C ILE A 41 -2.88 -30.26 -14.02
N ASP A 42 -2.94 -29.59 -15.17
CA ASP A 42 -2.89 -30.24 -16.47
C ASP A 42 -1.57 -31.02 -16.63
N GLN A 43 -1.66 -32.34 -16.72
CA GLN A 43 -0.52 -33.26 -16.86
C GLN A 43 -0.25 -33.64 -18.33
N SER A 44 -0.96 -33.04 -19.29
CA SER A 44 -0.80 -33.37 -20.69
C SER A 44 0.50 -32.79 -21.28
N GLU A 45 1.26 -33.61 -22.00
CA GLU A 45 2.47 -33.18 -22.74
C GLU A 45 2.09 -32.56 -24.09
N HIS A 46 1.29 -31.50 -24.07
CA HIS A 46 1.17 -30.62 -25.22
C HIS A 46 2.28 -29.57 -25.19
N PRO A 47 2.78 -29.06 -26.33
CA PRO A 47 3.52 -27.81 -26.34
C PRO A 47 2.55 -26.80 -25.72
N GLY A 48 2.82 -26.45 -24.46
CA GLY A 48 1.84 -25.86 -23.56
C GLY A 48 1.21 -24.59 -24.12
N PRO A 49 0.16 -24.06 -23.48
CA PRO A 49 -0.37 -22.75 -23.86
C PRO A 49 0.81 -21.80 -24.05
N LEU A 50 0.87 -21.11 -25.20
CA LEU A 50 1.83 -20.06 -25.47
C LEU A 50 1.88 -19.12 -24.24
N PRO A 51 3.01 -18.48 -23.91
CA PRO A 51 3.10 -17.58 -22.77
C PRO A 51 2.33 -16.27 -23.05
N GLU A 52 1.03 -16.38 -23.29
CA GLU A 52 0.08 -15.31 -23.13
C GLU A 52 -0.31 -15.32 -21.65
N THR A 53 0.51 -14.63 -20.86
CA THR A 53 0.18 -14.03 -19.57
C THR A 53 -0.99 -14.69 -18.84
N VAL A 54 -0.68 -15.56 -17.87
CA VAL A 54 -1.62 -16.17 -16.90
C VAL A 54 -2.17 -15.07 -15.96
N VAL A 55 -2.86 -14.09 -16.53
CA VAL A 55 -3.50 -12.94 -15.88
C VAL A 55 -4.98 -12.86 -16.29
N ALA A 56 -5.52 -13.92 -16.91
CA ALA A 56 -6.93 -14.03 -17.29
C ALA A 56 -7.81 -14.69 -16.20
N HIS A 57 -7.35 -14.74 -14.96
CA HIS A 57 -8.16 -15.11 -13.79
C HIS A 57 -8.35 -13.87 -12.89
N LEU A 58 -9.11 -12.88 -13.41
CA LEU A 58 -9.50 -11.65 -12.70
C LEU A 58 -10.46 -11.92 -11.51
N ASP A 59 -10.79 -13.18 -11.26
CA ASP A 59 -11.56 -13.67 -10.12
C ASP A 59 -10.68 -14.06 -8.91
N LYS A 60 -9.35 -14.07 -9.08
CA LYS A 60 -8.39 -14.47 -8.05
C LYS A 60 -7.92 -13.27 -7.21
N SER A 61 -7.53 -13.58 -5.98
CA SER A 61 -6.82 -12.66 -5.10
C SER A 61 -5.46 -12.27 -5.68
N HIS A 62 -5.01 -11.05 -5.43
CA HIS A 62 -3.76 -10.53 -5.97
C HIS A 62 -3.12 -9.49 -5.05
N ILE A 63 -1.82 -9.29 -5.24
CA ILE A 63 -1.09 -8.17 -4.67
C ILE A 63 -0.39 -7.43 -5.80
N CYS A 64 -0.64 -6.12 -5.94
CA CYS A 64 0.03 -5.27 -6.91
C CYS A 64 0.85 -4.20 -6.18
N VAL A 65 2.04 -3.91 -6.69
CA VAL A 65 2.90 -2.84 -6.20
C VAL A 65 3.43 -2.04 -7.38
N HIS A 66 3.36 -0.72 -7.27
CA HIS A 66 3.92 0.22 -8.24
C HIS A 66 4.74 1.28 -7.52
N THR A 67 5.97 1.53 -7.95
CA THR A 67 6.82 2.56 -7.33
C THR A 67 7.10 3.71 -8.30
N TYR A 68 6.98 4.93 -7.80
CA TYR A 68 7.17 6.17 -8.53
C TYR A 68 8.19 7.06 -7.78
N PRO A 69 9.49 6.82 -7.98
CA PRO A 69 10.50 7.79 -7.59
C PRO A 69 10.42 9.04 -8.49
N GLU A 70 10.45 10.21 -7.89
CA GLU A 70 10.34 11.52 -8.53
C GLU A 70 11.40 12.47 -7.94
N SER A 71 11.89 13.40 -8.75
CA SER A 71 12.84 14.43 -8.33
C SER A 71 12.42 15.78 -8.87
N HIS A 72 12.17 16.73 -7.97
CA HIS A 72 11.71 18.05 -8.32
C HIS A 72 12.75 18.76 -9.20
N PRO A 73 12.42 19.19 -10.44
CA PRO A 73 13.40 19.66 -11.42
C PRO A 73 14.27 20.85 -10.97
N GLU A 74 13.70 21.72 -10.14
CA GLU A 74 14.35 22.96 -9.68
C GLU A 74 14.57 23.02 -8.16
N GLY A 75 14.09 22.02 -7.40
CA GLY A 75 13.80 22.17 -5.96
C GLY A 75 14.66 21.32 -5.03
N GLY A 76 15.46 20.40 -5.58
CA GLY A 76 16.34 19.52 -4.80
C GLY A 76 15.61 18.49 -3.92
N LEU A 77 14.28 18.52 -3.87
CA LEU A 77 13.45 17.52 -3.20
C LEU A 77 13.28 16.30 -4.10
N CYS A 78 13.32 15.13 -3.49
CA CYS A 78 13.01 13.86 -4.15
C CYS A 78 11.90 13.18 -3.35
N THR A 79 10.90 12.69 -4.07
CA THR A 79 9.75 12.01 -3.47
C THR A 79 9.72 10.57 -3.97
N PHE A 80 9.47 9.62 -3.07
CA PHE A 80 9.26 8.22 -3.42
C PHE A 80 7.84 7.81 -3.05
N ARG A 81 7.04 7.45 -4.04
CA ARG A 81 5.68 6.92 -3.82
C ARG A 81 5.65 5.42 -4.12
N ALA A 82 5.01 4.65 -3.27
CA ALA A 82 4.66 3.26 -3.54
C ALA A 82 3.15 3.07 -3.41
N ASP A 83 2.52 2.59 -4.47
CA ASP A 83 1.11 2.23 -4.49
C ASP A 83 1.01 0.70 -4.32
N ILE A 84 0.28 0.25 -3.28
CA ILE A 84 0.13 -1.18 -2.96
C ILE A 84 -1.35 -1.53 -2.90
N GLU A 85 -1.77 -2.51 -3.69
CA GLU A 85 -3.10 -3.13 -3.61
C GLU A 85 -2.95 -4.53 -3.03
N VAL A 86 -3.71 -4.85 -1.97
CA VAL A 86 -3.85 -6.21 -1.44
C VAL A 86 -5.31 -6.62 -1.55
N SER A 87 -5.58 -7.52 -2.50
CA SER A 87 -6.90 -7.99 -2.89
C SER A 87 -7.03 -9.44 -2.48
N THR A 88 -7.94 -9.74 -1.54
CA THR A 88 -8.16 -11.09 -1.02
C THR A 88 -9.60 -11.54 -1.23
N CYS A 89 -9.80 -12.85 -1.20
CA CYS A 89 -11.10 -13.52 -1.26
C CYS A 89 -11.19 -14.51 -0.08
N GLY A 90 -12.41 -14.88 0.30
CA GLY A 90 -12.67 -15.87 1.34
C GLY A 90 -12.43 -15.34 2.76
N VAL A 91 -11.81 -16.13 3.63
CA VAL A 91 -11.63 -15.77 5.07
C VAL A 91 -10.30 -15.06 5.35
N ILE A 92 -9.49 -14.85 4.32
CA ILE A 92 -8.25 -14.10 4.43
C ILE A 92 -8.54 -12.59 4.38
N SER A 93 -8.13 -11.88 5.44
CA SER A 93 -8.26 -10.42 5.52
C SER A 93 -6.92 -9.73 5.18
N PRO A 94 -6.92 -8.71 4.30
CA PRO A 94 -5.72 -7.93 3.99
C PRO A 94 -5.27 -7.08 5.19
N LEU A 95 -6.18 -6.79 6.13
CA LEU A 95 -5.88 -6.02 7.34
C LEU A 95 -4.83 -6.70 8.22
N LYS A 96 -4.65 -8.03 8.10
CA LYS A 96 -3.59 -8.76 8.82
C LYS A 96 -2.19 -8.28 8.46
N ALA A 97 -1.97 -7.80 7.24
CA ALA A 97 -0.68 -7.29 6.80
C ALA A 97 -0.52 -5.77 6.94
N LEU A 98 -1.54 -5.06 7.45
CA LEU A 98 -1.55 -3.60 7.49
C LEU A 98 -0.35 -3.02 8.25
N ASN A 99 -0.17 -3.43 9.51
CA ASN A 99 0.93 -2.95 10.36
C ASN A 99 2.29 -3.28 9.74
N TYR A 100 2.45 -4.49 9.19
CA TYR A 100 3.68 -4.91 8.51
C TYR A 100 4.01 -3.98 7.33
N LEU A 101 3.03 -3.68 6.48
CA LEU A 101 3.24 -2.82 5.31
C LEU A 101 3.63 -1.39 5.71
N ILE A 102 2.98 -0.83 6.73
CA ILE A 102 3.30 0.51 7.25
C ILE A 102 4.72 0.54 7.80
N HIS A 103 5.10 -0.43 8.63
CA HIS A 103 6.46 -0.50 9.18
C HIS A 103 7.56 -0.75 8.15
N GLN A 104 7.28 -1.53 7.10
CA GLN A 104 8.29 -1.81 6.09
C GLN A 104 8.61 -0.62 5.20
N LEU A 105 7.66 0.29 5.00
CA LEU A 105 7.85 1.45 4.12
C LEU A 105 8.28 2.71 4.89
N GLU A 106 8.07 2.76 6.21
CA GLU A 106 8.40 3.91 7.09
C GLU A 106 7.98 5.26 6.47
N SER A 107 6.81 5.30 5.84
CA SER A 107 6.42 6.42 4.97
C SER A 107 6.03 7.65 5.77
N ASP A 108 6.36 8.83 5.25
CA ASP A 108 5.96 10.12 5.85
C ASP A 108 4.45 10.36 5.77
N ILE A 109 3.84 9.87 4.69
CA ILE A 109 2.42 10.01 4.38
C ILE A 109 1.90 8.64 4.00
N VAL A 110 0.79 8.25 4.60
CA VAL A 110 0.11 7.00 4.27
C VAL A 110 -1.35 7.32 3.97
N THR A 111 -1.84 6.87 2.82
CA THR A 111 -3.25 6.92 2.46
C THR A 111 -3.74 5.50 2.23
N ILE A 112 -4.78 5.10 2.94
CA ILE A 112 -5.26 3.72 2.94
C ILE A 112 -6.74 3.72 2.61
N ASP A 113 -7.09 2.99 1.57
CA ASP A 113 -8.46 2.67 1.21
C ASP A 113 -8.75 1.21 1.53
N TYR A 114 -9.80 0.98 2.32
CA TYR A 114 -10.34 -0.35 2.54
C TYR A 114 -11.76 -0.42 1.98
N ARG A 115 -11.95 -1.31 1.00
CA ARG A 115 -13.21 -1.48 0.31
C ARG A 115 -13.65 -2.93 0.37
N VAL A 116 -14.84 -3.15 0.90
CA VAL A 116 -15.50 -4.46 0.84
C VAL A 116 -16.04 -4.68 -0.57
N ARG A 117 -15.73 -5.83 -1.17
CA ARG A 117 -16.19 -6.20 -2.51
C ARG A 117 -16.96 -7.51 -2.46
N GLY A 118 -18.06 -7.58 -3.22
CA GLY A 118 -18.90 -8.77 -3.29
C GLY A 118 -19.76 -8.98 -2.03
N PHE A 119 -20.38 -10.16 -1.96
CA PHE A 119 -21.19 -10.60 -0.82
C PHE A 119 -21.30 -12.13 -0.84
N THR A 120 -21.59 -12.73 0.30
CA THR A 120 -21.98 -14.14 0.43
C THR A 120 -23.44 -14.23 0.90
N ARG A 121 -24.04 -15.42 0.84
CA ARG A 121 -25.38 -15.68 1.38
C ARG A 121 -25.33 -16.77 2.42
N ASP A 122 -26.07 -16.61 3.50
CA ASP A 122 -26.26 -17.67 4.49
C ASP A 122 -27.32 -18.69 4.06
N ILE A 123 -27.52 -19.71 4.90
CA ILE A 123 -28.51 -20.78 4.70
C ILE A 123 -29.96 -20.28 4.59
N ASN A 124 -30.25 -19.08 5.10
CA ASN A 124 -31.56 -18.45 5.04
C ASN A 124 -31.69 -17.50 3.83
N GLY A 125 -30.64 -17.38 3.01
CA GLY A 125 -30.59 -16.53 1.82
C GLY A 125 -30.28 -15.06 2.11
N MET A 126 -29.99 -14.68 3.36
CA MET A 126 -29.62 -13.31 3.73
C MET A 126 -28.21 -13.00 3.23
N LYS A 127 -28.01 -11.80 2.68
CA LYS A 127 -26.72 -11.35 2.15
C LYS A 127 -25.83 -10.83 3.27
N HIS A 128 -24.58 -11.27 3.27
CA HIS A 128 -23.52 -10.80 4.16
C HIS A 128 -22.43 -10.15 3.31
N PHE A 129 -22.13 -8.89 3.60
CA PHE A 129 -21.12 -8.13 2.87
C PHE A 129 -19.79 -8.12 3.59
N ILE A 130 -19.83 -8.10 4.92
CA ILE A 130 -18.65 -8.06 5.78
C ILE A 130 -18.82 -9.06 6.93
N ASP A 131 -17.72 -9.70 7.31
CA ASP A 131 -17.65 -10.74 8.35
C ASP A 131 -17.11 -10.23 9.70
N HIS A 132 -16.78 -8.94 9.79
CA HIS A 132 -16.29 -8.27 10.98
C HIS A 132 -16.84 -6.84 11.09
N GLU A 133 -16.84 -6.29 12.30
CA GLU A 133 -17.18 -4.89 12.51
C GLU A 133 -15.97 -4.01 12.17
N ILE A 134 -16.19 -3.00 11.32
CA ILE A 134 -15.20 -1.96 11.03
C ILE A 134 -15.91 -0.62 10.96
N ASN A 135 -15.45 0.30 11.80
CA ASN A 135 -15.85 1.71 11.76
C ASN A 135 -14.67 2.61 11.36
N SER A 136 -13.44 2.09 11.42
CA SER A 136 -12.20 2.78 11.09
C SER A 136 -11.11 1.76 10.78
N ILE A 137 -10.27 2.04 9.77
CA ILE A 137 -9.07 1.25 9.49
C ILE A 137 -8.07 1.39 10.64
N GLN A 138 -8.06 2.54 11.32
CA GLN A 138 -7.18 2.83 12.45
C GLN A 138 -7.37 1.84 13.62
N ASN A 139 -8.54 1.22 13.74
CA ASN A 139 -8.79 0.18 14.75
C ASN A 139 -7.88 -1.04 14.60
N PHE A 140 -7.32 -1.27 13.40
CA PHE A 140 -6.44 -2.38 13.08
C PHE A 140 -4.95 -2.01 13.15
N MET A 141 -4.64 -0.77 13.54
CA MET A 141 -3.26 -0.28 13.71
C MET A 141 -2.80 -0.43 15.17
N SER A 142 -1.52 -0.76 15.34
CA SER A 142 -0.85 -0.81 16.63
C SER A 142 -0.69 0.58 17.25
N ASP A 143 -0.57 0.65 18.57
CA ASP A 143 -0.54 1.92 19.29
C ASP A 143 0.71 2.75 18.97
N ASP A 144 1.82 2.10 18.61
CA ASP A 144 3.04 2.77 18.16
C ASP A 144 2.83 3.48 16.82
N ILE A 145 2.19 2.85 15.83
CA ILE A 145 1.80 3.53 14.58
C ILE A 145 0.89 4.72 14.88
N LYS A 146 -0.14 4.53 15.71
CA LYS A 146 -1.05 5.62 16.08
C LYS A 146 -0.32 6.79 16.78
N SER A 147 0.75 6.48 17.51
CA SER A 147 1.56 7.49 18.18
C SER A 147 2.42 8.29 17.19
N LEU A 148 2.90 7.69 16.11
CA LEU A 148 3.77 8.31 15.10
C LEU A 148 3.03 9.28 14.17
N TYR A 149 1.76 9.00 13.86
CA TYR A 149 1.02 9.74 12.83
C TYR A 149 -0.15 10.55 13.39
N ASP A 150 -0.40 11.71 12.76
CA ASP A 150 -1.70 12.38 12.80
C ASP A 150 -2.60 11.71 11.76
N MET A 151 -3.77 11.23 12.20
CA MET A 151 -4.64 10.40 11.37
C MET A 151 -6.05 10.98 11.26
N VAL A 152 -6.64 10.89 10.07
CA VAL A 152 -8.00 11.35 9.77
C VAL A 152 -8.76 10.30 8.96
N ASP A 153 -9.99 10.03 9.35
CA ASP A 153 -10.90 9.13 8.61
C ASP A 153 -11.90 9.90 7.75
N VAL A 154 -12.18 9.36 6.56
CA VAL A 154 -13.22 9.84 5.63
C VAL A 154 -14.03 8.65 5.10
N ASN A 155 -14.83 8.05 5.98
CA ASN A 155 -15.56 6.82 5.66
C ASN A 155 -16.92 7.09 4.99
N VAL A 156 -17.30 6.23 4.04
CA VAL A 156 -18.65 6.16 3.43
C VAL A 156 -19.27 4.83 3.80
N TYR A 157 -19.84 4.77 5.00
CA TYR A 157 -20.34 3.53 5.61
C TYR A 157 -21.39 2.81 4.77
N GLN A 158 -22.28 3.56 4.12
CA GLN A 158 -23.36 3.00 3.28
C GLN A 158 -22.82 2.19 2.09
N GLU A 159 -21.60 2.49 1.64
CA GLU A 159 -20.96 1.84 0.50
C GLU A 159 -19.84 0.88 0.92
N ASN A 160 -19.64 0.65 2.23
CA ASN A 160 -18.53 -0.11 2.80
C ASN A 160 -17.15 0.35 2.28
N ILE A 161 -16.97 1.67 2.18
CA ILE A 161 -15.71 2.31 1.82
C ILE A 161 -15.17 3.01 3.05
N PHE A 162 -13.95 2.66 3.43
CA PHE A 162 -13.25 3.23 4.57
C PHE A 162 -11.94 3.83 4.07
N HIS A 163 -11.62 5.02 4.57
CA HIS A 163 -10.45 5.77 4.12
C HIS A 163 -9.77 6.40 5.33
N SER A 164 -8.48 6.14 5.48
CA SER A 164 -7.65 6.76 6.51
C SER A 164 -6.45 7.44 5.86
N LYS A 165 -6.20 8.68 6.26
CA LYS A 165 -5.01 9.45 5.88
C LYS A 165 -4.15 9.65 7.10
N MET A 166 -2.84 9.52 6.93
CA MET A 166 -1.86 9.58 7.99
C MET A 166 -0.72 10.51 7.56
N LEU A 167 -0.32 11.43 8.43
CA LEU A 167 0.83 12.30 8.26
C LEU A 167 1.76 12.13 9.46
N LEU A 168 3.04 11.90 9.23
CA LEU A 168 4.05 11.77 10.28
C LEU A 168 4.07 13.05 11.12
N LYS A 169 3.97 12.92 12.46
CA LYS A 169 3.88 14.08 13.37
C LYS A 169 5.17 14.88 13.41
N GLU A 170 6.29 14.16 13.47
CA GLU A 170 7.62 14.72 13.61
C GLU A 170 8.58 13.87 12.80
N PHE A 171 9.48 14.54 12.08
CA PHE A 171 10.55 13.89 11.34
C PHE A 171 11.92 14.39 11.79
N ASP A 172 12.93 13.53 11.66
CA ASP A 172 14.32 13.89 11.91
C ASP A 172 15.00 14.25 10.59
N LEU A 173 15.41 15.51 10.45
CA LEU A 173 16.04 16.03 9.23
C LEU A 173 17.23 15.18 8.77
N LYS A 174 17.93 14.50 9.68
CA LYS A 174 19.07 13.62 9.34
C LYS A 174 18.69 12.50 8.36
N HIS A 175 17.42 12.07 8.35
CA HIS A 175 16.95 11.00 7.48
C HIS A 175 16.59 11.48 6.06
N TYR A 176 16.56 12.79 5.83
CA TYR A 176 16.18 13.40 4.54
C TYR A 176 17.39 13.98 3.80
N MET A 177 18.60 13.80 4.33
CA MET A 177 19.83 14.31 3.73
C MET A 177 20.71 13.17 3.22
N PHE A 178 21.11 13.24 1.95
CA PHE A 178 21.95 12.21 1.32
C PHE A 178 23.46 12.45 1.48
N HIS A 179 23.90 13.71 1.41
CA HIS A 179 25.32 14.07 1.30
C HIS A 179 25.82 15.12 2.30
N THR A 180 24.92 15.64 3.12
CA THR A 180 25.23 16.69 4.11
C THR A 180 24.57 16.29 5.42
N ARG A 181 25.19 16.60 6.55
CA ARG A 181 24.54 16.40 7.84
C ARG A 181 23.83 17.67 8.27
N PRO A 182 22.72 17.58 9.02
CA PRO A 182 22.10 18.76 9.59
C PRO A 182 23.13 19.61 10.35
N GLU A 183 24.05 18.98 11.09
CA GLU A 183 25.11 19.65 11.85
C GLU A 183 25.99 20.60 11.02
N ASP A 184 26.18 20.30 9.74
CA ASP A 184 27.03 21.07 8.82
C ASP A 184 26.30 22.31 8.24
N LEU A 185 24.98 22.39 8.42
CA LEU A 185 24.15 23.50 7.96
C LEU A 185 23.99 24.57 9.04
N SER A 186 23.87 25.82 8.60
CA SER A 186 23.41 26.93 9.44
C SER A 186 21.97 26.72 9.91
N GLU A 187 21.59 27.38 11.01
CA GLU A 187 20.21 27.32 11.51
C GLU A 187 19.18 27.80 10.47
N GLU A 188 19.56 28.81 9.67
CA GLU A 188 18.71 29.33 8.60
C GLU A 188 18.48 28.31 7.49
N GLU A 189 19.53 27.64 7.03
CA GLU A 189 19.43 26.57 6.02
C GLU A 189 18.57 25.40 6.52
N ARG A 190 18.78 24.96 7.77
CA ARG A 190 17.96 23.90 8.37
C ARG A 190 16.50 24.30 8.39
N ARG A 191 16.18 25.54 8.78
CA ARG A 191 14.80 26.04 8.80
C ARG A 191 14.19 26.02 7.41
N VAL A 192 14.89 26.55 6.41
CA VAL A 192 14.41 26.58 5.02
C VAL A 192 14.14 25.18 4.49
N ILE A 193 15.06 24.23 4.69
CA ILE A 193 14.87 22.84 4.22
C ILE A 193 13.69 22.18 4.95
N THR A 194 13.57 22.39 6.27
CA THR A 194 12.46 21.86 7.06
C THR A 194 11.12 22.42 6.57
N ASP A 195 11.04 23.71 6.27
CA ASP A 195 9.83 24.35 5.73
C ASP A 195 9.47 23.81 4.35
N LEU A 196 10.46 23.54 3.49
CA LEU A 196 10.27 22.92 2.18
C LEU A 196 9.74 21.48 2.29
N LEU A 197 10.32 20.67 3.18
CA LEU A 197 9.85 19.30 3.44
C LEU A 197 8.41 19.29 3.97
N TRP A 198 8.10 20.15 4.96
CA TRP A 198 6.74 20.25 5.47
C TRP A 198 5.74 20.73 4.42
N LYS A 199 6.16 21.65 3.54
CA LYS A 199 5.32 22.09 2.44
C LYS A 199 5.01 20.92 1.49
N GLU A 200 6.03 20.23 1.01
CA GLU A 200 5.90 19.06 0.12
C GLU A 200 4.97 18.01 0.75
N MET A 201 5.24 17.64 2.01
CA MET A 201 4.43 16.64 2.71
C MET A 201 2.97 17.07 2.84
N ARG A 202 2.71 18.35 3.13
CA ARG A 202 1.33 18.86 3.25
C ARG A 202 0.64 18.97 1.89
N GLU A 203 1.36 19.33 0.84
CA GLU A 203 0.78 19.39 -0.51
C GLU A 203 0.32 18.01 -0.98
N ILE A 204 1.14 16.97 -0.74
CA ILE A 204 0.79 15.58 -0.98
C ILE A 204 -0.36 15.15 -0.06
N TYR A 205 -0.23 15.38 1.25
CA TYR A 205 -1.25 14.97 2.22
C TYR A 205 -2.62 15.62 1.96
N TYR A 206 -2.69 16.89 1.55
CA TYR A 206 -3.96 17.55 1.24
C TYR A 206 -4.35 17.46 -0.24
N ALA A 207 -3.54 16.81 -1.08
CA ALA A 207 -3.73 16.70 -2.52
C ALA A 207 -3.98 18.07 -3.20
N ARG A 208 -3.22 19.09 -2.81
CA ARG A 208 -3.36 20.46 -3.34
C ARG A 208 -2.06 21.25 -3.19
N ASN A 209 -1.82 22.17 -4.11
CA ASN A 209 -0.73 23.13 -3.98
C ASN A 209 -1.05 24.15 -2.88
N ILE A 210 -0.08 24.41 -2.01
CA ILE A 210 -0.19 25.36 -0.92
C ILE A 210 0.60 26.62 -1.34
N PRO A 211 -0.05 27.79 -1.47
CA PRO A 211 0.64 29.00 -1.87
C PRO A 211 1.71 29.38 -0.83
N HIS A 212 2.83 29.92 -1.31
CA HIS A 212 3.85 30.50 -0.43
C HIS A 212 3.22 31.66 0.36
N ILE A 213 3.34 31.60 1.69
CA ILE A 213 2.98 32.69 2.61
C ILE A 213 4.20 33.59 2.77
#